data_AF-A0A9D8KWU3-F1
#
_entry.id   AF-A0A9D8KWU3-F1
#
_cell.length_a   1.000
_cell.length_b   1.000
_cell.length_c   1.000
_cell.angle_alpha   90.00
_cell.angle_beta   90.00
_cell.angle_gamma   90.00
#
_symmetry.space_group_name_H-M   'P 1'
#
loop_
_entity.id
_entity.type
_entity.pdbx_description
1 polymer ?
#
loop_
_entity_poly.entity_id
_entity_poly.type
_entity_poly.pdbx_seq_one_letter_code
_entity_poly.pdbx_strand_id
1 'polypeptide(L)'
;MLRSGTIHRHLCGWLLVLACASLPAFAQDTAPPTPDEAAFARSLQLREQWMYLTTGLAGPATWLDGERYRYPRTAPGGFELVVRRVGQAQAEAAFDQVRLATALSPLLGRGVDGRRLPFADYEMDKDGKALRAWVDNAWVRCELGAEYRCARWSEPGPSPRPRGWGVVRDLSVAADATPQRSPDGRMEAFVRDGSVLLRTLADGSSRVLARDGADNDFYDPESIVWSPDSSRFLVLRVKPGDARRVTRVETSPRDQVQPRVRTQLYPKPGDAVDIDRPVIFEVASGRRVEVPTALFPNPYEISAPQFRADGRTLAFRYTERGFQRVRLIEVDAHTGAARSVVEER
;
A
#
# COMPACT_ATOMS: atom_id res chain seq x y z
N MET A 1 -2.80 -104.25 45.73
CA MET A 1 -3.63 -104.86 44.67
C MET A 1 -3.33 -104.09 43.38
N LEU A 2 -2.41 -104.57 42.53
CA LEU A 2 -2.69 -105.28 41.25
C LEU A 2 -3.60 -104.41 40.35
N ARG A 3 -3.21 -103.85 39.19
CA ARG A 3 -2.45 -104.31 38.00
C ARG A 3 -2.09 -103.05 37.16
N SER A 4 -0.87 -102.87 36.65
CA SER A 4 -0.30 -103.33 35.35
C SER A 4 -0.57 -102.44 34.12
N GLY A 5 0.52 -102.10 33.40
CA GLY A 5 0.60 -101.58 32.01
C GLY A 5 0.93 -100.07 31.95
N THR A 6 1.93 -99.54 31.24
CA THR A 6 2.80 -100.08 30.18
C THR A 6 4.02 -99.16 30.01
N ILE A 7 5.06 -99.70 29.36
CA ILE A 7 6.45 -99.25 29.20
C ILE A 7 6.59 -98.14 28.13
N HIS A 8 7.47 -97.13 28.31
CA HIS A 8 8.54 -96.78 27.35
C HIS A 8 9.43 -95.58 27.77
N ARG A 9 10.67 -95.94 28.12
CA ARG A 9 11.97 -95.41 27.67
C ARG A 9 12.17 -93.90 27.53
N HIS A 10 13.03 -93.41 28.42
CA HIS A 10 13.86 -92.21 28.31
C HIS A 10 14.58 -92.10 26.96
N LEU A 11 14.53 -90.91 26.36
CA LEU A 11 15.60 -90.38 25.53
C LEU A 11 15.74 -88.88 25.81
N CYS A 12 16.89 -88.57 26.39
CA CYS A 12 17.37 -87.26 26.75
C CYS A 12 17.69 -86.50 25.45
N GLY A 13 17.07 -85.33 25.24
CA GLY A 13 17.37 -84.44 24.13
C GLY A 13 17.43 -83.02 24.65
N TRP A 14 18.65 -82.47 24.74
CA TRP A 14 18.93 -81.10 25.12
C TRP A 14 18.28 -80.14 24.13
N LEU A 15 17.31 -79.34 24.59
CA LEU A 15 16.76 -78.21 23.84
C LEU A 15 17.56 -76.96 24.22
N LEU A 16 18.44 -76.54 23.30
CA LEU A 16 19.03 -75.20 23.29
C LEU A 16 17.90 -74.17 23.16
N VAL A 17 17.70 -73.37 24.20
CA VAL A 17 16.84 -72.18 24.17
C VAL A 17 17.58 -71.09 23.39
N LEU A 18 17.27 -70.93 22.10
CA LEU A 18 17.60 -69.71 21.37
C LEU A 18 16.61 -68.62 21.81
N ALA A 19 17.04 -67.78 22.76
CA ALA A 19 16.37 -66.54 23.06
C ALA A 19 16.60 -65.55 21.90
N CYS A 20 15.63 -65.46 20.99
CA CYS A 20 15.56 -64.39 20.00
C CYS A 20 15.41 -63.05 20.74
N ALA A 21 16.50 -62.30 20.88
CA ALA A 21 16.45 -60.89 21.24
C ALA A 21 15.77 -60.13 20.09
N SER A 22 14.47 -59.87 20.21
CA SER A 22 13.76 -58.92 19.36
C SER A 22 14.22 -57.50 19.72
N LEU A 23 15.26 -57.02 19.04
CA LEU A 23 15.59 -55.60 19.02
C LEU A 23 14.38 -54.84 18.45
N PRO A 24 13.87 -53.80 19.11
CA PRO A 24 12.86 -52.94 18.50
C PRO A 24 13.48 -52.34 17.24
N ALA A 25 12.87 -52.62 16.09
CA ALA A 25 13.20 -51.92 14.87
C ALA A 25 12.88 -50.44 15.09
N PHE A 26 13.91 -49.64 15.36
CA PHE A 26 13.80 -48.19 15.25
C PHE A 26 13.38 -47.92 13.82
N ALA A 27 12.16 -47.40 13.63
CA ALA A 27 11.75 -46.87 12.35
C ALA A 27 12.83 -45.86 11.94
N GLN A 28 13.54 -46.15 10.85
CA GLN A 28 14.41 -45.16 10.26
C GLN A 28 13.49 -44.04 9.78
N ASP A 29 13.55 -42.88 10.44
CA ASP A 29 12.96 -41.65 9.92
C ASP A 29 13.65 -41.35 8.58
N THR A 30 13.11 -41.88 7.50
CA THR A 30 13.53 -41.53 6.15
C THR A 30 13.20 -40.07 5.95
N ALA A 31 14.23 -39.26 5.70
CA ALA A 31 14.03 -37.86 5.34
C ALA A 31 12.97 -37.76 4.22
N PRO A 32 12.03 -36.80 4.30
CA PRO A 32 11.00 -36.67 3.29
C PRO A 32 11.65 -36.49 1.91
N PRO A 33 11.05 -37.05 0.84
CA PRO A 33 11.59 -36.94 -0.50
C PRO A 33 11.74 -35.47 -0.90
N THR A 34 12.79 -35.18 -1.67
CA THR A 34 13.01 -33.84 -2.23
C THR A 34 11.75 -33.39 -2.99
N PRO A 35 11.25 -32.16 -2.77
CA PRO A 35 10.04 -31.70 -3.45
C PRO A 35 10.20 -31.73 -4.96
N ASP A 36 9.23 -32.33 -5.65
CA ASP A 36 9.11 -32.27 -7.10
C ASP A 36 8.43 -30.96 -7.54
N GLU A 37 8.41 -30.69 -8.85
CA GLU A 37 7.74 -29.51 -9.42
C GLU A 37 6.26 -29.45 -8.99
N ALA A 38 5.60 -30.59 -8.91
CA ALA A 38 4.21 -30.68 -8.48
C ALA A 38 4.04 -30.29 -6.99
N ALA A 39 4.98 -30.65 -6.12
CA ALA A 39 4.99 -30.21 -4.72
C ALA A 39 5.20 -28.70 -4.62
N PHE A 40 6.10 -28.11 -5.42
CA PHE A 40 6.24 -26.66 -5.49
C PHE A 40 4.96 -25.99 -6.01
N ALA A 41 4.35 -26.51 -7.07
CA ALA A 41 3.10 -25.99 -7.61
C ALA A 41 1.97 -26.01 -6.58
N ARG A 42 1.80 -27.12 -5.84
CA ARG A 42 0.84 -27.22 -4.73
C ARG A 42 1.14 -26.21 -3.62
N SER A 43 2.41 -26.08 -3.22
CA SER A 43 2.83 -25.13 -2.19
C SER A 43 2.53 -23.68 -2.60
N LEU A 44 2.80 -23.31 -3.85
CA LEU A 44 2.54 -21.98 -4.39
C LEU A 44 1.04 -21.66 -4.49
N GLN A 45 0.21 -22.68 -4.70
CA GLN A 45 -1.25 -22.53 -4.83
C GLN A 45 -2.02 -22.64 -3.51
N LEU A 46 -1.35 -22.94 -2.39
CA LEU A 46 -2.01 -23.19 -1.10
C LEU A 46 -2.94 -22.04 -0.69
N ARG A 47 -2.48 -20.79 -0.83
CA ARG A 47 -3.28 -19.61 -0.50
C ARG A 47 -4.56 -19.54 -1.33
N GLU A 48 -4.46 -19.70 -2.66
CA GLU A 48 -5.59 -19.64 -3.60
C GLU A 48 -6.61 -20.76 -3.38
N GLN A 49 -6.15 -21.92 -2.92
CA GLN A 49 -7.03 -23.06 -2.64
C GLN A 49 -7.82 -22.88 -1.32
N TRP A 50 -7.25 -22.19 -0.34
CA TRP A 50 -7.79 -22.17 1.02
C TRP A 50 -8.48 -20.85 1.41
N MET A 51 -8.05 -19.71 0.86
CA MET A 51 -8.54 -18.41 1.34
C MET A 51 -10.04 -18.17 1.12
N TYR A 52 -10.66 -18.94 0.23
CA TYR A 52 -12.10 -18.85 -0.09
C TYR A 52 -12.97 -19.87 0.64
N LEU A 53 -12.37 -20.78 1.42
CA LEU A 53 -13.12 -21.78 2.19
C LEU A 53 -13.85 -21.17 3.39
N THR A 54 -13.33 -20.06 3.93
CA THR A 54 -14.04 -19.26 4.91
C THR A 54 -14.80 -18.17 4.19
N THR A 55 -16.12 -18.13 4.34
CA THR A 55 -16.98 -17.15 3.66
C THR A 55 -17.38 -16.02 4.62
N GLY A 56 -17.69 -14.85 4.08
CA GLY A 56 -18.16 -13.71 4.86
C GLY A 56 -17.07 -12.91 5.58
N LEU A 57 -15.78 -13.28 5.48
CA LEU A 57 -14.70 -12.49 6.05
C LEU A 57 -14.54 -11.19 5.26
N ALA A 58 -14.68 -10.06 5.94
CA ALA A 58 -14.42 -8.74 5.38
C ALA A 58 -12.91 -8.46 5.41
N GLY A 59 -12.37 -8.03 4.27
CA GLY A 59 -11.04 -7.42 4.20
C GLY A 59 -11.06 -5.95 4.63
N PRO A 60 -9.93 -5.24 4.46
CA PRO A 60 -9.81 -3.83 4.78
C PRO A 60 -10.84 -2.98 4.04
N ALA A 61 -11.40 -1.98 4.73
CA ALA A 61 -12.33 -1.04 4.14
C ALA A 61 -11.61 0.19 3.58
N THR A 62 -12.01 0.61 2.38
CA THR A 62 -11.54 1.82 1.71
C THR A 62 -12.72 2.77 1.52
N TRP A 63 -12.59 4.00 2.03
CA TRP A 63 -13.61 5.03 1.84
C TRP A 63 -13.68 5.48 0.38
N LEU A 64 -14.90 5.55 -0.15
CA LEU A 64 -15.19 6.11 -1.47
C LEU A 64 -15.52 7.61 -1.36
N ASP A 65 -16.19 7.97 -0.28
CA ASP A 65 -16.51 9.35 0.11
C ASP A 65 -16.81 9.40 1.62
N GLY A 66 -17.44 10.49 2.10
CA GLY A 66 -17.74 10.69 3.52
C GLY A 66 -18.83 9.76 4.09
N GLU A 67 -19.57 9.04 3.26
CA GLU A 67 -20.65 8.16 3.70
C GLU A 67 -20.52 6.72 3.20
N ARG A 68 -19.80 6.50 2.10
CA ARG A 68 -19.67 5.20 1.44
C ARG A 68 -18.27 4.65 1.57
N TYR A 69 -18.17 3.37 1.86
CA TYR A 69 -16.91 2.63 1.89
C TYR A 69 -17.09 1.29 1.18
N ARG A 70 -15.98 0.76 0.66
CA ARG A 70 -15.93 -0.54 0.01
C ARG A 70 -14.98 -1.49 0.71
N TYR A 71 -15.19 -2.79 0.55
CA TYR A 71 -14.28 -3.81 1.04
C TYR A 71 -14.49 -5.13 0.25
N PRO A 72 -13.45 -5.94 0.08
CA PRO A 72 -13.62 -7.31 -0.40
C PRO A 72 -14.20 -8.17 0.72
N ARG A 73 -15.09 -9.09 0.36
CA ARG A 73 -15.63 -10.12 1.26
C ARG A 73 -15.39 -11.50 0.66
N THR A 74 -14.83 -12.41 1.44
CA THR A 74 -14.62 -13.79 0.98
C THR A 74 -15.95 -14.45 0.65
N ALA A 75 -16.00 -15.19 -0.45
CA ALA A 75 -17.18 -15.92 -0.87
C ALA A 75 -16.77 -17.19 -1.63
N PRO A 76 -17.69 -18.16 -1.84
CA PRO A 76 -17.37 -19.34 -2.63
C PRO A 76 -16.79 -18.94 -3.99
N GLY A 77 -15.62 -19.50 -4.31
CA GLY A 77 -14.92 -19.26 -5.58
C GLY A 77 -14.08 -17.99 -5.65
N GLY A 78 -14.10 -17.08 -4.66
CA GLY A 78 -13.31 -15.85 -4.72
C GLY A 78 -13.76 -14.74 -3.76
N PHE A 79 -13.89 -13.53 -4.27
CA PHE A 79 -14.35 -12.35 -3.53
C PHE A 79 -15.64 -11.76 -4.09
N GLU A 80 -16.42 -11.17 -3.19
CA GLU A 80 -17.42 -10.16 -3.49
C GLU A 80 -16.85 -8.80 -3.13
N LEU A 81 -16.81 -7.88 -4.08
CA LEU A 81 -16.44 -6.49 -3.86
C LEU A 81 -17.70 -5.73 -3.47
N VAL A 82 -17.75 -5.31 -2.22
CA VAL A 82 -18.95 -4.78 -1.57
C VAL A 82 -18.78 -3.29 -1.32
N VAL A 83 -19.88 -2.54 -1.46
CA VAL A 83 -20.03 -1.15 -0.98
C VAL A 83 -21.08 -1.11 0.10
N ARG A 84 -20.84 -0.29 1.12
CA ARG A 84 -21.80 0.03 2.18
C ARG A 84 -21.84 1.52 2.43
N ARG A 85 -23.00 1.99 2.90
CA ARG A 85 -23.20 3.33 3.44
C ARG A 85 -23.23 3.29 4.97
N VAL A 86 -22.64 4.29 5.61
CA VAL A 86 -22.72 4.48 7.07
C VAL A 86 -24.18 4.55 7.52
N GLY A 87 -24.50 3.86 8.61
CA GLY A 87 -25.86 3.80 9.15
C GLY A 87 -26.82 2.85 8.42
N GLN A 88 -26.39 2.22 7.32
CA GLN A 88 -27.20 1.24 6.59
C GLN A 88 -26.68 -0.18 6.78
N ALA A 89 -27.60 -1.11 7.08
CA ALA A 89 -27.27 -2.54 7.22
C ALA A 89 -27.02 -3.20 5.85
N GLN A 90 -27.69 -2.71 4.81
CA GLN A 90 -27.63 -3.31 3.48
C GLN A 90 -26.23 -3.13 2.86
N ALA A 91 -25.76 -4.22 2.25
CA ALA A 91 -24.57 -4.25 1.42
C ALA A 91 -24.97 -4.30 -0.05
N GLU A 92 -24.25 -3.57 -0.88
CA GLU A 92 -24.44 -3.51 -2.33
C GLU A 92 -23.18 -4.02 -3.03
N ALA A 93 -23.32 -4.55 -4.24
CA ALA A 93 -22.16 -4.85 -5.06
C ALA A 93 -21.48 -3.54 -5.47
N ALA A 94 -20.14 -3.48 -5.41
CA ALA A 94 -19.40 -2.31 -5.84
C ALA A 94 -19.57 -2.03 -7.34
N PHE A 95 -19.73 -3.08 -8.13
CA PHE A 95 -19.99 -3.08 -9.56
C PHE A 95 -20.34 -4.52 -10.01
N ASP A 96 -20.72 -4.70 -11.27
CA ASP A 96 -20.92 -6.03 -11.85
C ASP A 96 -19.58 -6.68 -12.19
N GLN A 97 -19.14 -7.62 -11.33
CA GLN A 97 -17.84 -8.27 -11.47
C GLN A 97 -17.75 -9.19 -12.69
N VAL A 98 -18.88 -9.74 -13.14
CA VAL A 98 -18.93 -10.63 -14.32
C VAL A 98 -18.74 -9.80 -15.59
N ARG A 99 -19.41 -8.64 -15.67
CA ARG A 99 -19.21 -7.69 -16.76
C ARG A 99 -17.78 -7.13 -16.78
N LEU A 100 -17.19 -6.86 -15.61
CA LEU A 100 -15.79 -6.42 -15.53
C LEU A 100 -14.81 -7.50 -16.00
N ALA A 101 -14.98 -8.73 -15.54
CA ALA A 101 -14.16 -9.85 -15.99
C ALA A 101 -14.26 -10.08 -17.50
N THR A 102 -15.47 -9.93 -18.06
CA THR A 102 -15.72 -10.01 -19.50
C THR A 102 -14.98 -8.90 -20.26
N ALA A 103 -15.00 -7.66 -19.75
CA ALA A 103 -14.29 -6.53 -20.35
C ALA A 103 -12.75 -6.62 -20.22
N LEU A 104 -12.24 -7.26 -19.16
CA LEU A 104 -10.81 -7.47 -18.94
C LEU A 104 -10.24 -8.61 -19.79
N SER A 105 -11.02 -9.66 -20.06
CA SER A 105 -10.50 -10.88 -20.70
C SER A 105 -9.81 -10.63 -22.06
N PRO A 106 -10.37 -9.81 -22.98
CA PRO A 106 -9.69 -9.48 -24.24
C PRO A 106 -8.40 -8.67 -24.04
N LEU A 107 -8.37 -7.77 -23.06
CA LEU A 107 -7.20 -6.94 -22.77
C LEU A 107 -6.03 -7.77 -22.25
N LEU A 108 -6.33 -8.83 -21.47
CA LEU A 108 -5.32 -9.72 -20.89
C LEU A 108 -4.99 -10.92 -21.78
N GLY A 109 -5.77 -11.18 -22.83
CA GLY A 109 -5.60 -12.36 -23.69
C GLY A 109 -5.90 -13.69 -22.98
N ARG A 110 -6.65 -13.67 -21.87
CA ARG A 110 -7.03 -14.86 -21.09
C ARG A 110 -8.40 -14.69 -20.45
N GLY A 111 -9.08 -15.80 -20.19
CA GLY A 111 -10.34 -15.78 -19.45
C GLY A 111 -10.14 -15.28 -18.02
N VAL A 112 -10.99 -14.35 -17.60
CA VAL A 112 -11.05 -13.81 -16.24
C VAL A 112 -12.35 -14.26 -15.59
N ASP A 113 -12.26 -14.70 -14.34
CA ASP A 113 -13.42 -15.04 -13.53
C ASP A 113 -13.85 -13.82 -12.67
N GLY A 114 -15.15 -13.56 -12.59
CA GLY A 114 -15.69 -12.39 -11.86
C GLY A 114 -15.51 -12.45 -10.35
N ARG A 115 -15.32 -13.63 -9.75
CA ARG A 115 -14.96 -13.77 -8.33
C ARG A 115 -13.45 -13.73 -8.11
N ARG A 116 -12.64 -13.90 -9.17
CA ARG A 116 -11.17 -13.89 -9.12
C ARG A 116 -10.57 -12.84 -10.05
N LEU A 117 -11.04 -11.60 -9.88
CA LEU A 117 -10.49 -10.46 -10.62
C LEU A 117 -8.98 -10.32 -10.32
N PRO A 118 -8.14 -10.08 -11.34
CA PRO A 118 -6.67 -10.19 -11.24
C PRO A 118 -6.02 -8.93 -10.62
N PHE A 119 -6.61 -8.42 -9.54
CA PHE A 119 -6.08 -7.31 -8.76
C PHE A 119 -6.41 -7.51 -7.28
N ALA A 120 -5.50 -7.08 -6.40
CA ALA A 120 -5.71 -7.14 -4.95
C ALA A 120 -6.58 -5.97 -4.44
N ASP A 121 -6.47 -4.82 -5.09
CA ASP A 121 -7.24 -3.60 -4.81
C ASP A 121 -7.45 -2.80 -6.10
N TYR A 122 -8.34 -1.82 -6.05
CA TYR A 122 -8.67 -0.93 -7.16
C TYR A 122 -8.83 0.51 -6.67
N GLU A 123 -9.09 1.49 -7.51
CA GLU A 123 -9.51 2.83 -7.13
C GLU A 123 -10.77 3.14 -7.92
N MET A 124 -11.81 3.63 -7.26
CA MET A 124 -13.04 4.04 -7.93
C MET A 124 -13.03 5.56 -8.09
N ASP A 125 -13.46 6.06 -9.25
CA ASP A 125 -13.69 7.49 -9.42
C ASP A 125 -14.86 7.96 -8.54
N LYS A 126 -14.87 9.25 -8.20
CA LYS A 126 -15.85 9.85 -7.27
C LYS A 126 -17.31 9.64 -7.71
N ASP A 127 -17.56 9.58 -9.01
CA ASP A 127 -18.90 9.35 -9.58
C ASP A 127 -19.26 7.87 -9.72
N GLY A 128 -18.35 6.95 -9.38
CA GLY A 128 -18.55 5.51 -9.48
C GLY A 128 -18.61 4.97 -10.91
N LYS A 129 -18.26 5.78 -11.92
CA LYS A 129 -18.38 5.38 -13.34
C LYS A 129 -17.15 4.74 -13.92
N ALA A 130 -16.02 4.76 -13.21
CA ALA A 130 -14.81 4.11 -13.65
C ALA A 130 -13.99 3.64 -12.46
N LEU A 131 -13.20 2.59 -12.68
CA LEU A 131 -12.19 2.14 -11.75
C LEU A 131 -10.82 2.03 -12.39
N ARG A 132 -9.77 2.11 -11.58
CA ARG A 132 -8.38 1.81 -11.93
C ARG A 132 -7.88 0.65 -11.09
N ALA A 133 -7.09 -0.25 -11.65
CA ALA A 133 -6.47 -1.34 -10.89
C ALA A 133 -5.10 -1.69 -11.48
N TRP A 134 -4.20 -2.17 -10.63
CA TRP A 134 -2.92 -2.74 -11.07
C TRP A 134 -3.11 -4.21 -11.41
N VAL A 135 -2.91 -4.55 -12.69
CA VAL A 135 -3.14 -5.89 -13.25
C VAL A 135 -1.93 -6.28 -14.09
N ASP A 136 -1.35 -7.46 -13.84
CA ASP A 136 -0.22 -8.03 -14.61
C ASP A 136 0.93 -7.03 -14.88
N ASN A 137 1.31 -6.25 -13.85
CA ASN A 137 2.36 -5.23 -13.89
C ASN A 137 2.06 -3.97 -14.72
N ALA A 138 0.78 -3.67 -14.95
CA ALA A 138 0.36 -2.43 -15.57
C ALA A 138 -0.90 -1.88 -14.90
N TRP A 139 -1.07 -0.56 -14.95
CA TRP A 139 -2.34 0.05 -14.62
C TRP A 139 -3.34 -0.19 -15.74
N VAL A 140 -4.56 -0.52 -15.35
CA VAL A 140 -5.73 -0.67 -16.22
C VAL A 140 -6.83 0.24 -15.68
N ARG A 141 -7.53 0.93 -16.58
CA ARG A 141 -8.76 1.66 -16.28
C ARG A 141 -9.93 0.99 -16.96
N CYS A 142 -11.02 0.80 -16.21
CA CYS A 142 -12.27 0.25 -16.70
C CYS A 142 -13.40 1.25 -16.50
N GLU A 143 -14.04 1.65 -17.59
CA GLU A 143 -15.27 2.43 -17.58
C GLU A 143 -16.45 1.48 -17.29
N LEU A 144 -17.34 1.86 -16.37
CA LEU A 144 -18.43 1.07 -15.78
C LEU A 144 -19.81 1.53 -16.29
N GLY A 145 -19.91 1.87 -17.56
CA GLY A 145 -21.15 2.36 -18.19
C GLY A 145 -22.16 1.25 -18.54
N ALA A 146 -23.04 1.55 -19.49
CA ALA A 146 -23.95 0.58 -20.10
C ALA A 146 -23.20 -0.61 -20.73
N GLU A 147 -21.96 -0.38 -21.17
CA GLU A 147 -20.99 -1.40 -21.55
C GLU A 147 -19.70 -1.15 -20.78
N TYR A 148 -19.10 -2.21 -20.24
CA TYR A 148 -17.83 -2.09 -19.52
C TYR A 148 -16.68 -2.13 -20.54
N ARG A 149 -15.74 -1.19 -20.42
CA ARG A 149 -14.60 -1.08 -21.35
C ARG A 149 -13.34 -0.87 -20.56
N CYS A 150 -12.39 -1.79 -20.71
CA CYS A 150 -11.10 -1.74 -20.03
C CYS A 150 -9.97 -1.45 -21.02
N ALA A 151 -9.04 -0.58 -20.64
CA ALA A 151 -7.85 -0.27 -21.39
C ALA A 151 -6.64 -0.10 -20.47
N ARG A 152 -5.44 -0.30 -21.00
CA ARG A 152 -4.22 0.10 -20.29
C ARG A 152 -4.28 1.60 -20.00
N TRP A 153 -3.85 1.98 -18.81
CA TRP A 153 -3.94 3.34 -18.33
C TRP A 153 -2.60 3.78 -17.74
N SER A 154 -2.31 5.07 -17.90
CA SER A 154 -1.27 5.78 -17.18
C SER A 154 -1.83 7.15 -16.86
N GLU A 155 -1.44 7.72 -15.74
CA GLU A 155 -1.91 9.04 -15.35
C GLU A 155 -1.48 10.09 -16.39
N PRO A 156 -2.41 10.95 -16.86
CA PRO A 156 -2.05 12.07 -17.71
C PRO A 156 -1.34 13.13 -16.84
N GLY A 157 -0.02 13.27 -16.99
CA GLY A 157 0.76 14.30 -16.30
C GLY A 157 2.15 13.83 -15.87
N PRO A 158 2.98 14.74 -15.33
CA PRO A 158 4.22 14.35 -14.69
C PRO A 158 3.91 13.46 -13.48
N SER A 159 4.59 12.32 -13.37
CA SER A 159 4.52 11.50 -12.17
C SER A 159 5.24 12.20 -11.03
N PRO A 160 4.73 12.13 -9.78
CA PRO A 160 5.44 12.64 -8.63
C PRO A 160 6.84 12.05 -8.54
N ARG A 161 7.77 12.79 -7.94
CA ARG A 161 9.13 12.33 -7.71
C ARG A 161 9.12 10.93 -7.06
N PRO A 162 9.86 9.96 -7.60
CA PRO A 162 9.93 8.62 -7.02
C PRO A 162 10.39 8.63 -5.57
N ARG A 163 9.89 7.68 -4.78
CA ARG A 163 10.32 7.49 -3.39
C ARG A 163 10.81 6.07 -3.14
N GLY A 164 11.94 5.95 -2.42
CA GLY A 164 12.39 4.68 -1.87
C GLY A 164 11.46 4.25 -0.74
N TRP A 165 10.75 3.13 -0.92
CA TRP A 165 9.80 2.58 0.06
C TRP A 165 8.70 3.57 0.50
N GLY A 166 8.40 4.58 -0.32
CA GLY A 166 7.44 5.64 0.02
C GLY A 166 7.95 6.70 1.01
N VAL A 167 9.11 6.50 1.64
CA VAL A 167 9.57 7.28 2.81
C VAL A 167 10.77 8.19 2.56
N VAL A 168 11.50 8.00 1.45
CA VAL A 168 12.62 8.89 1.07
C VAL A 168 12.48 9.28 -0.39
N ARG A 169 12.37 10.59 -0.67
CA ARG A 169 12.32 11.14 -2.03
C ARG A 169 13.64 10.94 -2.77
N ASP A 170 13.59 10.56 -4.04
CA ASP A 170 14.77 10.57 -4.92
C ASP A 170 15.07 11.99 -5.40
N LEU A 171 15.88 12.72 -4.64
CA LEU A 171 16.25 14.10 -4.96
C LEU A 171 17.10 14.25 -6.24
N SER A 172 17.56 13.16 -6.86
CA SER A 172 18.21 13.24 -8.19
C SER A 172 17.22 13.43 -9.34
N VAL A 173 15.93 13.18 -9.09
CA VAL A 173 14.85 13.47 -10.03
C VAL A 173 14.27 14.84 -9.67
N ALA A 174 14.15 15.74 -10.66
CA ALA A 174 13.50 17.02 -10.46
C ALA A 174 12.05 16.81 -10.02
N ALA A 175 11.59 17.55 -9.01
CA ALA A 175 10.18 17.54 -8.63
C ALA A 175 9.36 18.28 -9.69
N ASP A 176 8.10 17.91 -9.84
CA ASP A 176 7.16 18.73 -10.59
C ASP A 176 6.95 20.07 -9.87
N ALA A 177 7.45 21.14 -10.49
CA ALA A 177 7.33 22.52 -10.00
C ALA A 177 6.20 23.30 -10.69
N THR A 178 5.26 22.60 -11.34
CA THR A 178 4.09 23.22 -11.98
C THR A 178 3.30 24.04 -10.94
N PRO A 179 3.08 25.35 -11.19
CA PRO A 179 2.31 26.19 -10.28
C PRO A 179 0.89 25.67 -10.05
N GLN A 180 0.48 25.61 -8.79
CA GLN A 180 -0.84 25.14 -8.38
C GLN A 180 -1.82 26.31 -8.29
N ARG A 181 -2.90 26.26 -9.09
CA ARG A 181 -3.97 27.26 -9.11
C ARG A 181 -4.85 27.19 -7.88
N SER A 182 -5.26 28.35 -7.37
CA SER A 182 -6.31 28.45 -6.37
C SER A 182 -7.66 27.96 -6.93
N PRO A 183 -8.57 27.45 -6.09
CA PRO A 183 -9.90 27.01 -6.51
C PRO A 183 -10.72 28.08 -7.23
N ASP A 184 -10.56 29.36 -6.87
CA ASP A 184 -11.21 30.48 -7.55
C ASP A 184 -10.52 30.90 -8.86
N GLY A 185 -9.38 30.29 -9.21
CA GLY A 185 -8.62 30.54 -10.42
C GLY A 185 -7.93 31.90 -10.49
N ARG A 186 -7.83 32.64 -9.38
CA ARG A 186 -7.26 34.01 -9.35
C ARG A 186 -5.77 34.05 -9.03
N MET A 187 -5.26 33.02 -8.37
CA MET A 187 -3.91 32.96 -7.83
C MET A 187 -3.24 31.64 -8.20
N GLU A 188 -1.91 31.63 -8.20
CA GLU A 188 -1.10 30.42 -8.27
C GLU A 188 -0.01 30.43 -7.20
N ALA A 189 0.19 29.30 -6.53
CA ALA A 189 1.26 29.08 -5.58
C ALA A 189 2.31 28.14 -6.20
N PHE A 190 3.58 28.40 -5.96
CA PHE A 190 4.68 27.58 -6.46
C PHE A 190 5.94 27.73 -5.62
N VAL A 191 6.83 26.74 -5.71
CA VAL A 191 8.17 26.81 -5.14
C VAL A 191 9.17 27.06 -6.26
N ARG A 192 10.10 27.99 -6.05
CA ARG A 192 11.21 28.26 -6.97
C ARG A 192 12.44 28.69 -6.17
N ASP A 193 13.58 28.09 -6.47
CA ASP A 193 14.88 28.43 -5.85
C ASP A 193 14.80 28.49 -4.31
N GLY A 194 14.23 27.45 -3.69
CA GLY A 194 14.04 27.36 -2.23
C GLY A 194 13.02 28.33 -1.63
N SER A 195 12.34 29.13 -2.46
CA SER A 195 11.37 30.14 -2.04
C SER A 195 9.93 29.70 -2.33
N VAL A 196 8.99 30.07 -1.46
CA VAL A 196 7.54 29.92 -1.69
C VAL A 196 7.02 31.23 -2.27
N LEU A 197 6.35 31.16 -3.42
CA LEU A 197 5.82 32.31 -4.13
C LEU A 197 4.31 32.19 -4.35
N LEU A 198 3.66 33.33 -4.37
CA LEU A 198 2.26 33.51 -4.73
C LEU A 198 2.18 34.50 -5.88
N ARG A 199 1.54 34.11 -6.98
CA ARG A 199 1.33 34.95 -8.17
C ARG A 199 -0.14 35.27 -8.35
N THR A 200 -0.42 36.55 -8.55
CA THR A 200 -1.73 37.04 -8.99
C THR A 200 -1.84 36.85 -10.50
N LEU A 201 -2.88 36.15 -10.95
CA LEU A 201 -3.02 35.82 -12.38
C LEU A 201 -3.50 37.01 -13.23
N ALA A 202 -4.20 37.97 -12.62
CA ALA A 202 -4.75 39.12 -13.33
C ALA A 202 -3.67 40.05 -13.91
N ASP A 203 -2.57 40.24 -13.17
CA ASP A 203 -1.48 41.16 -13.53
C ASP A 203 -0.10 40.50 -13.61
N GLY A 204 0.00 39.20 -13.27
CA GLY A 204 1.26 38.45 -13.26
C GLY A 204 2.20 38.79 -12.10
N SER A 205 1.81 39.69 -11.19
CA SER A 205 2.62 40.09 -10.05
C SER A 205 2.88 38.90 -9.13
N SER A 206 4.11 38.78 -8.63
CA SER A 206 4.51 37.69 -7.74
C SER A 206 5.02 38.25 -6.41
N ARG A 207 4.59 37.63 -5.32
CA ARG A 207 5.05 37.90 -3.96
C ARG A 207 5.76 36.69 -3.40
N VAL A 208 6.88 36.92 -2.74
CA VAL A 208 7.61 35.86 -2.04
C VAL A 208 7.13 35.78 -0.61
N LEU A 209 6.67 34.61 -0.18
CA LEU A 209 6.14 34.36 1.15
C LEU A 209 7.18 33.74 2.09
N ALA A 210 8.14 33.00 1.55
CA ALA A 210 9.27 32.43 2.28
C ALA A 210 10.50 32.28 1.36
N ARG A 211 11.71 32.35 1.94
CA ARG A 211 13.01 32.26 1.22
C ARG A 211 14.03 31.35 1.91
N ASP A 212 13.59 30.65 2.94
CA ASP A 212 14.43 29.91 3.88
C ASP A 212 14.48 28.40 3.58
N GLY A 213 14.09 27.98 2.36
CA GLY A 213 14.27 26.61 1.90
C GLY A 213 15.72 26.33 1.53
N ALA A 214 16.25 25.20 2.00
CA ALA A 214 17.61 24.74 1.75
C ALA A 214 17.61 23.24 1.39
N ASP A 215 18.71 22.72 0.83
CA ASP A 215 18.79 21.32 0.37
C ASP A 215 18.47 20.28 1.46
N ASN A 216 18.76 20.60 2.73
CA ASN A 216 18.48 19.75 3.89
C ASN A 216 17.21 20.15 4.67
N ASP A 217 16.47 21.15 4.19
CA ASP A 217 15.21 21.62 4.76
C ASP A 217 14.41 22.45 3.71
N PHE A 218 13.85 21.78 2.71
CA PHE A 218 13.27 22.40 1.51
C PHE A 218 11.74 22.43 1.54
N TYR A 219 11.14 23.29 0.71
CA TYR A 219 9.69 23.26 0.42
C TYR A 219 9.42 22.33 -0.76
N ASP A 220 8.54 21.35 -0.59
CA ASP A 220 8.22 20.36 -1.61
C ASP A 220 7.14 20.89 -2.58
N PRO A 221 7.48 21.24 -3.84
CA PRO A 221 6.50 21.82 -4.78
C PRO A 221 5.32 20.89 -5.09
N GLU A 222 5.52 19.58 -5.02
CA GLU A 222 4.51 18.56 -5.32
C GLU A 222 3.45 18.44 -4.20
N SER A 223 3.63 19.16 -3.09
CA SER A 223 2.80 19.06 -1.89
C SER A 223 1.83 20.23 -1.68
N ILE A 224 1.76 21.16 -2.64
CA ILE A 224 0.91 22.35 -2.51
C ILE A 224 -0.57 21.95 -2.57
N VAL A 225 -1.32 22.32 -1.52
CA VAL A 225 -2.76 22.09 -1.44
C VAL A 225 -3.47 23.37 -1.03
N TRP A 226 -4.49 23.78 -1.78
CA TRP A 226 -5.28 24.97 -1.49
C TRP A 226 -6.45 24.69 -0.54
N SER A 227 -6.79 25.66 0.31
CA SER A 227 -8.06 25.65 1.01
C SER A 227 -9.22 25.86 0.01
N PRO A 228 -10.40 25.26 0.24
CA PRO A 228 -11.52 25.34 -0.71
C PRO A 228 -11.97 26.79 -1.02
N ASP A 229 -11.82 27.70 -0.05
CA ASP A 229 -12.17 29.11 -0.15
C ASP A 229 -11.06 29.98 -0.77
N SER A 230 -9.96 29.39 -1.23
CA SER A 230 -8.78 30.09 -1.79
C SER A 230 -8.09 31.07 -0.84
N SER A 231 -8.39 31.05 0.47
CA SER A 231 -7.82 32.01 1.43
C SER A 231 -6.45 31.59 1.97
N ARG A 232 -6.12 30.30 1.85
CA ARG A 232 -4.89 29.69 2.35
C ARG A 232 -4.39 28.62 1.39
N PHE A 233 -3.11 28.30 1.50
CA PHE A 233 -2.57 27.06 0.95
C PHE A 233 -1.52 26.48 1.90
N LEU A 234 -1.34 25.17 1.79
CA LEU A 234 -0.32 24.38 2.47
C LEU A 234 0.84 24.13 1.52
N VAL A 235 2.06 24.06 2.05
CA VAL A 235 3.18 23.33 1.44
C VAL A 235 3.91 22.53 2.53
N LEU A 236 4.41 21.34 2.20
CA LEU A 236 5.26 20.57 3.11
C LEU A 236 6.69 21.13 3.10
N ARG A 237 7.23 21.31 4.29
CA ARG A 237 8.64 21.57 4.55
C ARG A 237 9.32 20.26 4.95
N VAL A 238 10.31 19.85 4.18
CA VAL A 238 10.87 18.49 4.19
C VAL A 238 12.32 18.53 4.63
N LYS A 239 12.62 17.81 5.71
CA LYS A 239 14.00 17.42 6.03
C LYS A 239 14.25 16.05 5.40
N PRO A 240 15.15 15.92 4.40
CA PRO A 240 15.37 14.65 3.73
C PRO A 240 16.02 13.62 4.65
N GLY A 241 15.65 12.36 4.46
CA GLY A 241 16.28 11.20 5.08
C GLY A 241 17.57 10.75 4.39
N ASP A 242 18.04 9.56 4.75
CA ASP A 242 19.23 8.99 4.12
C ASP A 242 18.89 8.41 2.74
N ALA A 243 19.38 9.08 1.69
CA ALA A 243 19.20 8.65 0.29
C ALA A 243 20.16 7.50 -0.09
N ARG A 244 20.14 6.41 0.68
CA ARG A 244 21.03 5.25 0.45
C ARG A 244 20.73 4.63 -0.91
N ARG A 245 21.78 4.48 -1.73
CA ARG A 245 21.69 3.74 -3.00
C ARG A 245 22.38 2.39 -2.89
N VAL A 246 21.73 1.35 -3.39
CA VAL A 246 22.29 0.01 -3.49
C VAL A 246 22.57 -0.34 -4.95
N THR A 247 23.66 -1.07 -5.17
CA THR A 247 24.01 -1.61 -6.47
C THR A 247 23.36 -2.97 -6.64
N ARG A 248 22.68 -3.16 -7.77
CA ARG A 248 22.13 -4.44 -8.21
C ARG A 248 22.77 -4.84 -9.53
N VAL A 249 23.02 -6.12 -9.71
CA VAL A 249 23.53 -6.67 -10.97
C VAL A 249 22.39 -7.44 -11.62
N GLU A 250 21.93 -6.96 -12.77
CA GLU A 250 21.04 -7.70 -13.66
C GLU A 250 21.91 -8.67 -14.47
N THR A 251 21.91 -9.94 -14.07
CA THR A 251 22.84 -10.96 -14.57
C THR A 251 22.52 -11.43 -15.99
N SER A 252 21.24 -11.39 -16.38
CA SER A 252 20.76 -11.89 -17.67
C SER A 252 19.72 -10.93 -18.26
N PRO A 253 20.15 -9.71 -18.64
CA PRO A 253 19.27 -8.76 -19.30
C PRO A 253 18.77 -9.33 -20.64
N ARG A 254 17.52 -9.04 -21.00
CA ARG A 254 16.88 -9.60 -22.21
C ARG A 254 17.49 -9.12 -23.52
N ASP A 255 18.23 -8.01 -23.48
CA ASP A 255 18.67 -7.23 -24.63
C ASP A 255 20.19 -7.22 -24.83
N GLN A 256 20.97 -7.89 -23.97
CA GLN A 256 22.44 -7.97 -24.10
C GLN A 256 23.03 -9.20 -23.40
N VAL A 257 24.27 -9.57 -23.76
CA VAL A 257 24.99 -10.71 -23.16
C VAL A 257 25.66 -10.33 -21.82
N GLN A 258 26.19 -9.12 -21.73
CA GLN A 258 26.93 -8.69 -20.54
C GLN A 258 25.99 -8.29 -19.39
N PRO A 259 26.36 -8.53 -18.12
CA PRO A 259 25.57 -8.07 -16.98
C PRO A 259 25.38 -6.54 -17.01
N ARG A 260 24.22 -6.09 -16.51
CA ARG A 260 23.91 -4.66 -16.40
C ARG A 260 23.91 -4.25 -14.93
N VAL A 261 24.71 -3.23 -14.61
CA VAL A 261 24.70 -2.62 -13.27
C VAL A 261 23.51 -1.67 -13.17
N ARG A 262 22.72 -1.82 -12.11
CA ARG A 262 21.60 -0.96 -11.76
C ARG A 262 21.87 -0.33 -10.41
N THR A 263 21.47 0.92 -10.25
CA THR A 263 21.49 1.61 -8.95
C THR A 263 20.05 1.86 -8.53
N GLN A 264 19.72 1.54 -7.28
CA GLN A 264 18.38 1.68 -6.74
C GLN A 264 18.43 2.49 -5.44
N LEU A 265 17.58 3.51 -5.31
CA LEU A 265 17.31 4.16 -4.02
C LEU A 265 16.63 3.14 -3.10
N TYR A 266 17.29 2.82 -1.99
CA TYR A 266 16.88 1.78 -1.06
C TYR A 266 17.31 2.18 0.37
N PRO A 267 16.52 3.04 1.05
CA PRO A 267 16.70 3.25 2.48
C PRO A 267 16.51 1.92 3.21
N LYS A 268 17.46 1.56 4.07
CA LYS A 268 17.46 0.31 4.84
C LYS A 268 16.75 0.51 6.19
N PRO A 269 16.31 -0.57 6.85
CA PRO A 269 15.90 -0.50 8.24
C PRO A 269 16.98 0.19 9.10
N GLY A 270 16.58 1.20 9.87
CA GLY A 270 17.48 2.03 10.69
C GLY A 270 17.93 3.34 10.05
N ASP A 271 17.89 3.46 8.72
CA ASP A 271 18.18 4.72 8.02
C ASP A 271 17.13 5.79 8.37
N ALA A 272 17.54 7.06 8.34
CA ALA A 272 16.63 8.18 8.48
C ALA A 272 15.66 8.25 7.29
N VAL A 273 14.41 8.61 7.57
CA VAL A 273 13.38 8.86 6.54
C VAL A 273 13.12 10.36 6.39
N ASP A 274 12.43 10.75 5.32
CA ASP A 274 12.01 12.13 5.15
C ASP A 274 11.07 12.54 6.30
N ILE A 275 11.28 13.74 6.82
CA ILE A 275 10.43 14.35 7.85
C ILE A 275 9.63 15.48 7.21
N ASP A 276 8.37 15.20 6.92
CA ASP A 276 7.41 16.12 6.34
C ASP A 276 6.75 16.97 7.43
N ARG A 277 6.82 18.31 7.31
CA ARG A 277 6.22 19.27 8.23
C ARG A 277 5.25 20.20 7.49
N PRO A 278 3.95 20.19 7.84
CA PRO A 278 2.98 21.10 7.23
C PRO A 278 3.30 22.57 7.55
N VAL A 279 3.31 23.43 6.52
CA VAL A 279 3.40 24.89 6.67
C VAL A 279 2.26 25.54 5.89
N ILE A 280 1.49 26.40 6.55
CA ILE A 280 0.33 27.07 5.95
C ILE A 280 0.69 28.53 5.65
N PHE A 281 0.25 29.03 4.51
CA PHE A 281 0.39 30.43 4.10
C PHE A 281 -0.97 31.08 3.90
N GLU A 282 -1.18 32.24 4.52
CA GLU A 282 -2.35 33.08 4.28
C GLU A 282 -2.16 33.91 3.01
N VAL A 283 -3.16 33.86 2.11
CA VAL A 283 -3.08 34.51 0.80
C VAL A 283 -3.12 36.02 0.93
N ALA A 284 -4.03 36.56 1.74
CA ALA A 284 -4.20 38.00 1.90
C ALA A 284 -3.02 38.66 2.63
N SER A 285 -2.63 38.13 3.79
CA SER A 285 -1.58 38.72 4.63
C SER A 285 -0.18 38.28 4.20
N GLY A 286 -0.03 37.09 3.59
CA GLY A 286 1.27 36.41 3.40
C GLY A 286 1.83 35.82 4.68
N ARG A 287 1.05 35.82 5.77
CA ARG A 287 1.49 35.27 7.04
C ARG A 287 1.74 33.78 6.90
N ARG A 288 2.92 33.37 7.33
CA ARG A 288 3.28 31.96 7.51
C ARG A 288 2.77 31.46 8.86
N VAL A 289 2.16 30.29 8.86
CA VAL A 289 1.66 29.60 10.04
C VAL A 289 2.35 28.25 10.14
N GLU A 290 3.19 28.10 11.16
CA GLU A 290 3.91 26.87 11.44
C GLU A 290 3.00 25.91 12.22
N VAL A 291 2.99 24.63 11.85
CA VAL A 291 2.28 23.60 12.61
C VAL A 291 3.24 22.97 13.62
N PRO A 292 2.99 23.10 14.94
CA PRO A 292 3.86 22.51 15.96
C PRO A 292 3.92 20.99 15.85
N THR A 293 5.13 20.44 15.88
CA THR A 293 5.38 19.00 15.66
C THR A 293 5.23 18.14 16.91
N ALA A 294 4.83 18.70 18.05
CA ALA A 294 4.75 17.99 19.33
C ALA A 294 3.84 16.74 19.28
N LEU A 295 2.80 16.76 18.43
CA LEU A 295 1.91 15.62 18.22
C LEU A 295 2.38 14.62 17.16
N PHE A 296 3.45 14.93 16.42
CA PHE A 296 4.02 14.10 15.36
C PHE A 296 5.55 14.25 15.30
N PRO A 297 6.29 14.02 16.41
CA PRO A 297 7.68 14.42 16.52
C PRO A 297 8.65 13.54 15.70
N ASN A 298 8.26 12.30 15.39
CA ASN A 298 9.10 11.33 14.70
C ASN A 298 8.25 10.45 13.74
N PRO A 299 7.84 10.99 12.58
CA PRO A 299 7.02 10.24 11.62
C PRO A 299 7.82 9.13 10.94
N TYR A 300 7.21 7.95 10.82
CA TYR A 300 7.50 7.07 9.68
C TYR A 300 6.97 7.72 8.40
N GLU A 301 5.74 8.23 8.47
CA GLU A 301 5.07 9.01 7.44
C GLU A 301 4.00 9.91 8.07
N ILE A 302 3.61 10.97 7.35
CA ILE A 302 2.29 11.57 7.48
C ILE A 302 1.53 11.37 6.17
N SER A 303 0.21 11.20 6.24
CA SER A 303 -0.59 11.24 5.01
C SER A 303 -0.57 12.66 4.42
N ALA A 304 -0.80 12.78 3.11
CA ALA A 304 -0.99 14.08 2.47
C ALA A 304 -2.04 14.90 3.24
N PRO A 305 -1.67 16.07 3.81
CA PRO A 305 -2.64 16.84 4.59
C PRO A 305 -3.73 17.43 3.71
N GLN A 306 -4.97 17.41 4.19
CA GLN A 306 -6.13 17.86 3.43
C GLN A 306 -6.90 18.92 4.21
N PHE A 307 -7.30 20.00 3.53
CA PHE A 307 -8.24 20.96 4.10
C PHE A 307 -9.63 20.32 4.20
N ARG A 308 -10.33 20.60 5.30
CA ARG A 308 -11.76 20.32 5.39
C ARG A 308 -12.54 21.21 4.43
N ALA A 309 -13.76 20.80 4.09
CA ALA A 309 -14.63 21.54 3.18
C ALA A 309 -14.91 22.99 3.61
N ASP A 310 -14.87 23.28 4.90
CA ASP A 310 -15.04 24.63 5.45
C ASP A 310 -13.76 25.48 5.43
N GLY A 311 -12.62 24.90 5.05
CA GLY A 311 -11.31 25.56 5.01
C GLY A 311 -10.71 25.93 6.37
N ARG A 312 -11.41 25.65 7.48
CA ARG A 312 -11.00 26.10 8.83
C ARG A 312 -9.89 25.26 9.42
N THR A 313 -9.87 23.97 9.08
CA THR A 313 -8.88 23.03 9.61
C THR A 313 -8.29 22.18 8.50
N LEU A 314 -7.07 21.72 8.76
CA LEU A 314 -6.33 20.74 7.99
C LEU A 314 -6.27 19.44 8.80
N ALA A 315 -6.39 18.29 8.16
CA ALA A 315 -6.22 17.00 8.82
C ALA A 315 -5.20 16.11 8.10
N PHE A 316 -4.47 15.32 8.88
CA PHE A 316 -3.58 14.27 8.37
C PHE A 316 -3.42 13.13 9.39
N ARG A 317 -3.16 11.93 8.88
CA ARG A 317 -2.73 10.79 9.68
C ARG A 317 -1.24 10.90 9.93
N TYR A 318 -0.83 10.62 11.16
CA TYR A 318 0.56 10.45 11.57
C TYR A 318 0.77 9.00 11.97
N THR A 319 1.79 8.36 11.38
CA THR A 319 2.27 7.04 11.81
C THR A 319 3.64 7.22 12.42
N GLU A 320 3.80 6.87 13.70
CA GLU A 320 5.08 6.97 14.41
C GLU A 320 6.09 5.97 13.86
N ARG A 321 7.36 6.39 13.80
CA ARG A 321 8.47 5.48 13.48
C ARG A 321 8.46 4.30 14.45
N GLY A 322 8.44 3.08 13.92
CA GLY A 322 8.30 1.85 14.72
C GLY A 322 6.86 1.34 14.84
N PHE A 323 5.88 2.05 14.27
CA PHE A 323 4.47 1.61 14.16
C PHE A 323 3.77 1.33 15.50
N GLN A 324 4.22 1.98 16.59
CA GLN A 324 3.64 1.86 17.93
C GLN A 324 2.60 2.95 18.24
N ARG A 325 2.34 3.84 17.29
CA ARG A 325 1.33 4.88 17.44
C ARG A 325 0.84 5.37 16.10
N VAL A 326 -0.48 5.53 16.00
CA VAL A 326 -1.14 6.22 14.91
C VAL A 326 -2.03 7.32 15.48
N ARG A 327 -1.99 8.51 14.87
CA ARG A 327 -2.87 9.63 15.22
C ARG A 327 -3.58 10.15 13.99
N LEU A 328 -4.85 10.50 14.14
CA LEU A 328 -5.49 11.46 13.24
C LEU A 328 -5.33 12.84 13.88
N ILE A 329 -4.57 13.71 13.23
CA ILE A 329 -4.28 15.06 13.72
C ILE A 329 -5.11 16.05 12.94
N GLU A 330 -5.78 16.94 13.66
CA GLU A 330 -6.46 18.11 13.11
C GLU A 330 -5.71 19.37 13.54
N VAL A 331 -5.56 20.31 12.61
CA VAL A 331 -4.83 21.55 12.78
C VAL A 331 -5.75 22.71 12.42
N ASP A 332 -5.90 23.67 13.34
CA ASP A 332 -6.54 24.94 13.03
C ASP A 332 -5.70 25.72 12.02
N ALA A 333 -6.27 26.02 10.85
CA ALA A 333 -5.52 26.57 9.73
C ALA A 333 -5.10 28.04 9.95
N HIS A 334 -5.71 28.72 10.92
CA HIS A 334 -5.40 30.11 11.28
C HIS A 334 -4.25 30.20 12.30
N THR A 335 -4.29 29.37 13.32
CA THR A 335 -3.37 29.41 14.45
C THR A 335 -2.22 28.41 14.35
N GLY A 336 -2.40 27.34 13.57
CA GLY A 336 -1.49 26.20 13.54
C GLY A 336 -1.67 25.25 14.72
N ALA A 337 -2.60 25.54 15.64
CA ALA A 337 -2.84 24.71 16.82
C ALA A 337 -3.29 23.31 16.39
N ALA A 338 -2.55 22.29 16.81
CA ALA A 338 -2.80 20.90 16.48
C ALA A 338 -3.44 20.16 17.66
N ARG A 339 -4.39 19.27 17.38
CA ARG A 339 -4.99 18.34 18.34
C ARG A 339 -5.07 16.94 17.77
N SER A 340 -4.98 15.94 18.64
CA SER A 340 -5.25 14.55 18.27
C SER A 340 -6.76 14.31 18.31
N VAL A 341 -7.35 13.93 17.18
CA VAL A 341 -8.79 13.58 17.08
C VAL A 341 -9.00 12.13 17.50
N VAL A 342 -8.11 11.24 17.06
CA VAL A 342 -8.09 9.82 17.37
C VAL A 342 -6.63 9.42 17.58
N GLU A 343 -6.37 8.55 18.56
CA GLU A 343 -5.05 7.96 18.81
C GLU A 343 -5.20 6.46 19.05
N GLU A 344 -4.32 5.68 18.43
CA GLU A 344 -4.15 4.24 18.62
C GLU A 344 -2.69 3.96 18.98
N ARG A 345 -2.46 2.99 19.87
CA ARG A 345 -1.13 2.62 20.41
C ARG A 345 -0.91 1.13 20.36
#